data_AF-A0A0C2MTB9-F1
#
_entry.id   AF-A0A0C2MTB9-F1
#
_cell.length_a   1.000
_cell.length_b   1.000
_cell.length_c   1.000
_cell.angle_alpha   90.00
_cell.angle_beta   90.00
_cell.angle_gamma   90.00
#
_symmetry.space_group_name_H-M   'P 1'
#
loop_
_entity.id
_entity.type
_entity.pdbx_description
1 polymer ?
#
loop_
_entity_poly.entity_id
_entity_poly.type
_entity_poly.pdbx_seq_one_letter_code
_entity_poly.pdbx_strand_id
1 'polypeptide(L)'
;MFINGNGMLYLYKYIKNSDIITEKIFFKTCEHIYKIDRECAPNICLSNLQKIVDIIKDSYRSTNDDDYARLFFIVLRMVNRLKMWNEIILSEEEIYSITKRFVYPHLNEKNSHYPRFFINISKVWSGILNTSKTFKIGSIEKLVYLAAIFSIDLLGKMRYIDKDSTFNITPKKEQRLYIIYLTLIADDVFNHKKSPWLPPILINLHTALQDFIQKYPINHMKIQDQFIILQYYIKSCNTLKLKMSLNGLEIFRGFFAMTSSNPDLSNTF
;
A
#
# COMPACT_ATOMS: atom_id res chain seq x y z
N MET A 1 7.27 28.36 3.50
CA MET A 1 6.25 29.21 2.86
C MET A 1 5.15 28.40 2.15
N PHE A 2 5.49 27.53 1.19
CA PHE A 2 4.48 26.82 0.36
C PHE A 2 3.45 25.98 1.14
N ILE A 3 3.86 25.24 2.16
CA ILE A 3 2.93 24.43 2.95
C ILE A 3 2.08 25.32 3.85
N ASN A 4 2.69 26.20 4.63
CA ASN A 4 1.95 27.07 5.56
C ASN A 4 0.99 28.05 4.86
N GLY A 5 1.21 28.37 3.58
CA GLY A 5 0.39 29.29 2.79
C GLY A 5 -0.48 28.63 1.73
N ASN A 6 -0.64 27.30 1.74
CA ASN A 6 -1.45 26.54 0.77
C ASN A 6 -0.99 26.73 -0.70
N GLY A 7 0.29 27.04 -0.90
CA GLY A 7 0.82 27.47 -2.20
C GLY A 7 0.59 26.45 -3.31
N MET A 8 0.71 25.15 -3.02
CA MET A 8 0.46 24.11 -4.02
C MET A 8 -1.01 23.95 -4.39
N LEU A 9 -1.93 24.21 -3.46
CA LEU A 9 -3.36 24.18 -3.75
C LEU A 9 -3.77 25.37 -4.62
N TYR A 10 -3.24 26.56 -4.33
CA TYR A 10 -3.46 27.74 -5.18
C TYR A 10 -2.85 27.56 -6.56
N LEU A 11 -1.63 27.02 -6.62
CA LEU A 11 -0.97 26.69 -7.88
C LEU A 11 -1.77 25.66 -8.68
N TYR A 12 -2.34 24.64 -8.04
CA TYR A 12 -3.24 23.68 -8.69
C TYR A 12 -4.44 24.38 -9.33
N LYS A 13 -5.13 25.27 -8.58
CA LYS A 13 -6.28 26.03 -9.11
C LYS A 13 -5.94 26.85 -10.35
N TYR A 14 -4.72 27.39 -10.42
CA TYR A 14 -4.23 28.11 -11.59
C TYR A 14 -3.90 27.18 -12.76
N ILE A 15 -3.30 26.01 -12.48
CA ILE A 15 -2.83 25.05 -13.48
C ILE A 15 -3.94 24.11 -13.98
N LYS A 16 -5.06 23.96 -13.28
CA LYS A 16 -6.11 22.96 -13.57
C LYS A 16 -6.61 22.97 -15.03
N ASN A 17 -6.55 24.12 -15.71
CA ASN A 17 -6.97 24.27 -17.10
C ASN A 17 -5.82 24.19 -18.13
N SER A 18 -4.64 23.74 -17.72
CA SER A 18 -3.46 23.57 -18.57
C SER A 18 -3.38 22.17 -19.20
N ASP A 19 -2.35 21.92 -20.01
CA ASP A 19 -2.13 20.62 -20.63
C ASP A 19 -1.68 19.50 -19.65
N ILE A 20 -1.79 18.25 -20.10
CA ILE A 20 -1.43 17.03 -19.34
C ILE A 20 0.05 17.04 -18.89
N ILE A 21 0.94 17.64 -19.69
CA ILE A 21 2.37 17.70 -19.37
C ILE A 21 2.57 18.55 -18.11
N THR A 22 1.87 19.67 -18.05
CA THR A 22 1.88 20.60 -16.92
C THR A 22 1.33 19.94 -15.67
N GLU A 23 0.26 19.15 -15.77
CA GLU A 23 -0.30 18.38 -14.66
C GLU A 23 0.71 17.36 -14.08
N LYS A 24 1.39 16.60 -14.95
CA LYS A 24 2.42 15.63 -14.53
C LYS A 24 3.59 16.33 -13.83
N ILE A 25 4.05 17.46 -14.35
CA ILE A 25 5.11 18.27 -13.73
C ILE A 25 4.64 18.82 -12.38
N PHE A 26 3.41 19.32 -12.31
CA PHE A 26 2.80 19.85 -11.09
C PHE A 26 2.81 18.79 -9.99
N PHE A 27 2.28 17.60 -10.23
CA PHE A 27 2.24 16.57 -9.18
C PHE A 27 3.62 16.05 -8.80
N LYS A 28 4.56 15.95 -9.75
CA LYS A 28 5.96 15.62 -9.42
C LYS A 28 6.58 16.68 -8.51
N THR A 29 6.26 17.95 -8.75
CA THR A 29 6.71 19.08 -7.95
C THR A 29 6.06 19.06 -6.55
N CYS A 30 4.76 18.78 -6.46
CA CYS A 30 4.06 18.53 -5.20
C CYS A 30 4.77 17.43 -4.41
N GLU A 31 5.00 16.26 -5.00
CA GLU A 31 5.66 15.15 -4.30
C GLU A 31 7.05 15.52 -3.78
N HIS A 32 7.78 16.38 -4.49
CA HIS A 32 9.08 16.88 -4.05
C HIS A 32 8.96 17.88 -2.91
N ILE A 33 8.08 18.87 -3.03
CA ILE A 33 7.86 19.90 -1.99
C ILE A 33 7.36 19.27 -0.70
N TYR A 34 6.47 18.29 -0.77
CA TYR A 34 5.94 17.56 0.40
C TYR A 34 6.90 16.47 0.91
N LYS A 35 8.10 16.33 0.32
CA LYS A 35 9.18 15.45 0.79
C LYS A 35 10.03 16.17 1.86
N ILE A 36 9.41 16.83 2.84
CA ILE A 36 10.04 17.65 3.89
C ILE A 36 10.59 16.84 5.06
N ASP A 37 11.86 17.05 5.43
CA ASP A 37 12.54 16.28 6.48
C ASP A 37 11.90 16.47 7.85
N ARG A 38 12.03 15.42 8.68
CA ARG A 38 11.39 15.38 10.00
C ARG A 38 11.85 16.55 10.88
N GLU A 39 13.07 17.03 10.68
CA GLU A 39 13.65 18.19 11.36
C GLU A 39 12.89 19.49 11.08
N CYS A 40 12.18 19.58 9.95
CA CYS A 40 11.36 20.74 9.62
C CYS A 40 9.93 20.65 10.17
N ALA A 41 9.55 19.56 10.86
CA ALA A 41 8.21 19.42 11.45
C ALA A 41 7.82 20.60 12.36
N PRO A 42 8.70 21.16 13.21
CA PRO A 42 8.37 22.32 14.05
C PRO A 42 8.01 23.58 13.25
N ASN A 43 8.44 23.68 11.99
CA ASN A 43 8.16 24.83 11.13
C ASN A 43 6.78 24.76 10.44
N ILE A 44 6.05 23.65 10.63
CA ILE A 44 4.72 23.48 10.06
C ILE A 44 3.68 24.02 11.03
N CYS A 45 2.90 24.99 10.56
CA CYS A 45 1.78 25.52 11.32
C CYS A 45 0.62 24.53 11.28
N LEU A 46 0.34 23.88 12.43
CA LEU A 46 -0.69 22.84 12.55
C LEU A 46 -2.09 23.31 12.13
N SER A 47 -2.48 24.51 12.55
CA SER A 47 -3.78 25.09 12.20
C SER A 47 -3.91 25.32 10.69
N ASN A 48 -2.82 25.70 10.01
CA ASN A 48 -2.82 25.83 8.55
C ASN A 48 -2.84 24.47 7.87
N LEU A 49 -2.12 23.47 8.40
CA LEU A 49 -2.17 22.10 7.89
C LEU A 49 -3.58 21.51 7.96
N GLN A 50 -4.27 21.64 9.09
CA GLN A 50 -5.66 21.20 9.23
C GLN A 50 -6.57 21.90 8.21
N LYS A 51 -6.47 23.22 8.08
CA LYS A 51 -7.23 23.99 7.08
C LYS A 51 -6.98 23.49 5.65
N ILE A 52 -5.74 23.16 5.29
CA ILE A 52 -5.41 22.60 3.96
C ILE A 52 -6.11 21.27 3.74
N VAL A 53 -6.01 20.38 4.73
CA VAL A 53 -6.62 19.05 4.68
C VAL A 53 -8.13 19.18 4.50
N ASP A 54 -8.78 20.05 5.26
CA ASP A 54 -10.22 20.30 5.16
C ASP A 54 -10.61 20.90 3.81
N ILE A 55 -9.91 21.92 3.32
CA ILE A 55 -10.20 22.53 2.01
C ILE A 55 -10.07 21.49 0.88
N ILE A 56 -9.00 20.67 0.87
CA ILE A 56 -8.81 19.65 -0.15
C ILE A 56 -9.92 18.60 -0.07
N LYS A 57 -10.24 18.13 1.14
CA LYS A 57 -11.30 17.16 1.40
C LYS A 57 -12.66 17.66 0.92
N ASP A 58 -13.02 18.88 1.24
CA ASP A 58 -14.30 19.48 0.86
C ASP A 58 -14.36 19.77 -0.65
N SER A 59 -13.22 20.15 -1.24
CA SER A 59 -13.09 20.29 -2.70
C SER A 59 -13.30 18.94 -3.40
N TYR A 60 -12.70 17.86 -2.90
CA TYR A 60 -12.93 16.51 -3.43
C TYR A 60 -14.40 16.09 -3.27
N ARG A 61 -15.02 16.32 -2.11
CA ARG A 61 -16.43 15.96 -1.87
C ARG A 61 -17.40 16.67 -2.80
N SER A 62 -17.15 17.94 -3.08
CA SER A 62 -18.03 18.77 -3.92
C SER A 62 -17.86 18.49 -5.41
N THR A 63 -16.66 18.15 -5.86
CA THR A 63 -16.35 18.01 -7.30
C THR A 63 -16.18 16.57 -7.76
N ASN A 64 -15.88 15.65 -6.83
CA ASN A 64 -15.42 14.30 -7.10
C ASN A 64 -14.21 14.25 -8.07
N ASP A 65 -13.38 15.28 -8.04
CA ASP A 65 -12.20 15.44 -8.90
C ASP A 65 -10.98 14.71 -8.31
N ASP A 66 -10.49 13.71 -9.03
CA ASP A 66 -9.40 12.82 -8.68
C ASP A 66 -8.09 13.55 -8.34
N ASP A 67 -7.87 14.75 -8.89
CA ASP A 67 -6.70 15.55 -8.57
C ASP A 67 -6.72 16.07 -7.12
N TYR A 68 -7.90 16.39 -6.58
CA TYR A 68 -8.01 16.73 -5.15
C TYR A 68 -7.77 15.51 -4.27
N ALA A 69 -8.23 14.31 -4.65
CA ALA A 69 -7.89 13.09 -3.93
C ALA A 69 -6.39 12.80 -3.97
N ARG A 70 -5.74 13.01 -5.13
CA ARG A 70 -4.29 12.85 -5.27
C ARG A 70 -3.53 13.85 -4.39
N LEU A 71 -3.92 15.12 -4.38
CA LEU A 71 -3.37 16.14 -3.47
C LEU A 71 -3.56 15.74 -2.01
N PHE A 72 -4.76 15.24 -1.65
CA PHE A 72 -5.06 14.77 -0.31
C PHE A 72 -4.07 13.69 0.14
N PHE A 73 -3.84 12.66 -0.67
CA PHE A 73 -2.88 11.60 -0.33
C PHE A 73 -1.42 12.06 -0.32
N ILE A 74 -1.04 13.09 -1.09
CA ILE A 74 0.29 13.71 -1.02
C ILE A 74 0.46 14.42 0.33
N VAL A 75 -0.53 15.22 0.75
CA VAL A 75 -0.52 15.90 2.05
C VAL A 75 -0.49 14.88 3.19
N LEU A 76 -1.35 13.86 3.17
CA LEU A 76 -1.35 12.80 4.19
C LEU A 76 -0.04 12.01 4.23
N ARG A 77 0.62 11.80 3.08
CA ARG A 77 1.94 11.18 3.04
C ARG A 77 2.98 12.04 3.75
N MET A 78 2.92 13.37 3.61
CA MET A 78 3.77 14.28 4.39
C MET A 78 3.46 14.16 5.89
N VAL A 79 2.18 14.23 6.29
CA VAL A 79 1.75 14.07 7.70
C VAL A 79 2.31 12.79 8.30
N ASN A 80 2.16 11.68 7.61
CA ASN A 80 2.68 10.38 8.04
C ASN A 80 4.19 10.38 8.25
N ARG A 81 4.92 11.01 7.33
CA ARG A 81 6.38 11.08 7.38
C ARG A 81 6.88 11.91 8.54
N LEU A 82 6.16 12.98 8.86
CA LEU A 82 6.47 13.86 9.99
C LEU A 82 5.93 13.32 11.33
N LYS A 83 5.21 12.19 11.31
CA LYS A 83 4.55 11.56 12.46
C LYS A 83 3.52 12.48 13.13
N MET A 84 2.78 13.24 12.34
CA MET A 84 1.82 14.25 12.80
C MET A 84 0.36 13.77 12.73
N TRP A 85 0.12 12.46 12.75
CA TRP A 85 -1.24 11.90 12.65
C TRP A 85 -2.16 12.36 13.79
N ASN A 86 -1.61 12.56 14.99
CA ASN A 86 -2.36 13.03 16.15
C ASN A 86 -2.66 14.54 16.11
N GLU A 87 -2.02 15.27 15.20
CA GLU A 87 -2.16 16.73 15.09
C GLU A 87 -3.23 17.14 14.08
N ILE A 88 -3.78 16.17 13.33
CA ILE A 88 -4.85 16.41 12.37
C ILE A 88 -6.11 15.65 12.77
N ILE A 89 -7.25 16.30 12.61
CA ILE A 89 -8.56 15.73 12.89
C ILE A 89 -9.08 15.14 11.59
N LEU A 90 -8.95 13.82 11.46
CA LEU A 90 -9.51 13.04 10.36
C LEU A 90 -10.12 11.76 10.89
N SER A 91 -11.36 11.48 10.51
CA SER A 91 -11.93 10.18 10.81
C SER A 91 -11.43 9.12 9.83
N GLU A 92 -11.21 7.93 10.36
CA GLU A 92 -10.74 6.77 9.61
C GLU A 92 -11.73 6.39 8.48
N GLU A 93 -13.03 6.55 8.75
CA GLU A 93 -14.10 6.33 7.77
C GLU A 93 -14.06 7.33 6.61
N GLU A 94 -13.73 8.59 6.87
CA GLU A 94 -13.59 9.58 5.81
C GLU A 94 -12.41 9.25 4.89
N ILE A 95 -11.26 8.91 5.47
CA ILE A 95 -10.09 8.50 4.68
C ILE A 95 -10.41 7.25 3.86
N TYR A 96 -11.12 6.28 4.46
CA TYR A 96 -11.56 5.08 3.75
C TYR A 96 -12.53 5.39 2.60
N SER A 97 -13.52 6.24 2.84
CA SER A 97 -14.50 6.65 1.82
C SER A 97 -13.82 7.33 0.62
N ILE A 98 -12.88 8.26 0.89
CA ILE A 98 -12.08 8.91 -0.16
C ILE A 98 -11.21 7.90 -0.89
N THR A 99 -10.52 7.02 -0.16
CA THR A 99 -9.69 5.94 -0.74
C THR A 99 -10.53 5.09 -1.68
N LYS A 100 -11.69 4.60 -1.23
CA LYS A 100 -12.57 3.73 -2.01
C LYS A 100 -13.01 4.40 -3.31
N ARG A 101 -13.51 5.63 -3.24
CA ARG A 101 -13.98 6.39 -4.41
C ARG A 101 -12.86 6.68 -5.40
N PHE A 102 -11.69 7.08 -4.91
CA PHE A 102 -10.54 7.40 -5.74
C PHE A 102 -9.89 6.16 -6.36
N VAL A 103 -9.78 5.07 -5.62
CA VAL A 103 -9.06 3.86 -6.07
C VAL A 103 -9.91 3.00 -7.00
N TYR A 104 -11.22 2.90 -6.75
CA TYR A 104 -12.10 1.97 -7.47
C TYR A 104 -12.08 2.09 -8.99
N PRO A 105 -12.13 3.30 -9.60
CA PRO A 105 -12.04 3.45 -11.05
C PRO A 105 -10.79 2.77 -11.63
N HIS A 106 -9.65 2.93 -10.97
CA HIS A 106 -8.35 2.43 -11.42
C HIS A 106 -8.13 0.93 -11.17
N LEU A 107 -8.91 0.31 -10.27
CA LEU A 107 -8.85 -1.14 -10.06
C LEU A 107 -9.58 -1.91 -11.18
N ASN A 108 -10.56 -1.29 -11.82
CA ASN A 108 -11.33 -1.91 -12.91
C ASN A 108 -10.70 -1.73 -14.28
N GLU A 109 -9.71 -0.85 -14.40
CA GLU A 109 -8.97 -0.66 -15.65
C GLU A 109 -8.17 -1.93 -15.97
N LYS A 110 -8.30 -2.46 -17.20
CA LYS A 110 -7.50 -3.59 -17.71
C LYS A 110 -6.03 -3.20 -17.99
N ASN A 111 -5.53 -2.20 -17.27
CA ASN A 111 -4.21 -1.65 -17.50
C ASN A 111 -3.13 -2.57 -16.90
N SER A 112 -2.06 -2.78 -17.66
CA SER A 112 -0.91 -3.59 -17.22
C SER A 112 -0.10 -2.91 -16.10
N HIS A 113 -0.35 -1.63 -15.85
CA HIS A 113 0.40 -0.78 -14.94
C HIS A 113 -0.54 0.07 -14.09
N TYR A 114 -0.43 -0.07 -12.77
CA TYR A 114 -1.14 0.77 -11.83
C TYR A 114 -0.49 2.16 -11.70
N PRO A 115 -1.28 3.22 -11.53
CA PRO A 115 -0.75 4.56 -11.30
C PRO A 115 0.19 4.66 -10.10
N ARG A 116 1.22 5.52 -10.20
CA ARG A 116 2.22 5.70 -9.14
C ARG A 116 1.64 6.18 -7.79
N PHE A 117 0.47 6.84 -7.80
CA PHE A 117 -0.14 7.32 -6.56
C PHE A 117 -0.56 6.18 -5.61
N PHE A 118 -0.73 4.95 -6.09
CA PHE A 118 -1.00 3.79 -5.22
C PHE A 118 0.08 3.60 -4.15
N ILE A 119 1.34 3.95 -4.47
CA ILE A 119 2.44 3.94 -3.52
C ILE A 119 2.20 4.94 -2.38
N ASN A 120 1.64 6.11 -2.69
CA ASN A 120 1.32 7.14 -1.70
C ASN A 120 0.18 6.66 -0.79
N ILE A 121 -0.88 6.11 -1.38
CA ILE A 121 -2.03 5.55 -0.66
C ILE A 121 -1.58 4.41 0.27
N SER A 122 -0.77 3.46 -0.23
CA SER A 122 -0.19 2.38 0.58
C SER A 122 0.63 2.90 1.77
N LYS A 123 1.45 3.93 1.55
CA LYS A 123 2.24 4.55 2.64
C LYS A 123 1.36 5.23 3.67
N VAL A 124 0.30 5.92 3.24
CA VAL A 124 -0.69 6.56 4.12
C VAL A 124 -1.38 5.51 4.99
N TRP A 125 -1.92 4.45 4.39
CA TRP A 125 -2.59 3.38 5.14
C TRP A 125 -1.68 2.64 6.09
N SER A 126 -0.43 2.38 5.71
CA SER A 126 0.56 1.86 6.67
C SER A 126 0.84 2.83 7.80
N GLY A 127 0.80 4.15 7.55
CA GLY A 127 0.91 5.15 8.61
C GLY A 127 -0.22 5.05 9.63
N ILE A 128 -1.45 5.02 9.12
CA ILE A 128 -2.68 4.91 9.92
C ILE A 128 -2.66 3.62 10.75
N LEU A 129 -2.41 2.47 10.11
CA LEU A 129 -2.37 1.16 10.76
C LEU A 129 -1.29 1.01 11.85
N ASN A 130 -0.21 1.79 11.77
CA ASN A 130 0.88 1.74 12.75
C ASN A 130 0.75 2.80 13.85
N THR A 131 -0.07 3.83 13.66
CA THR A 131 -0.19 4.95 14.62
C THR A 131 -1.50 4.89 15.38
N SER A 132 -2.58 4.52 14.69
CA SER A 132 -3.90 4.45 15.31
C SER A 132 -4.06 3.13 16.06
N LYS A 133 -4.07 3.21 17.39
CA LYS A 133 -4.47 2.08 18.24
C LYS A 133 -5.97 1.73 18.06
N THR A 134 -6.76 2.67 17.57
CA THR A 134 -8.21 2.53 17.42
C THR A 134 -8.60 2.01 16.05
N PHE A 135 -7.72 2.12 15.04
CA PHE A 135 -8.04 1.68 13.69
C PHE A 135 -8.24 0.18 13.65
N LYS A 136 -9.46 -0.21 13.30
CA LYS A 136 -9.84 -1.60 13.08
C LYS A 136 -10.28 -1.79 11.64
N ILE A 137 -9.76 -2.83 10.99
CA ILE A 137 -10.33 -3.31 9.74
C ILE A 137 -11.62 -4.06 10.08
N GLY A 138 -12.68 -3.28 10.35
CA GLY A 138 -13.94 -3.80 10.87
C GLY A 138 -14.87 -4.40 9.81
N SER A 139 -14.50 -4.35 8.53
CA SER A 139 -15.29 -4.93 7.44
C SER A 139 -14.43 -5.64 6.42
N ILE A 140 -14.99 -6.69 5.81
CA ILE A 140 -14.33 -7.43 4.73
C ILE A 140 -14.09 -6.51 3.52
N GLU A 141 -14.99 -5.56 3.28
CA GLU A 141 -14.80 -4.58 2.22
C GLU A 141 -13.54 -3.73 2.43
N LYS A 142 -13.31 -3.23 3.66
CA LYS A 142 -12.07 -2.52 3.99
C LYS A 142 -10.84 -3.39 3.79
N LEU A 143 -10.92 -4.65 4.24
CA LEU A 143 -9.85 -5.63 4.10
C LEU A 143 -9.46 -5.82 2.61
N VAL A 144 -10.45 -6.04 1.74
CA VAL A 144 -10.28 -6.24 0.29
C VAL A 144 -9.62 -5.03 -0.39
N TYR A 145 -10.09 -3.81 -0.11
CA TYR A 145 -9.48 -2.60 -0.70
C TYR A 145 -8.04 -2.40 -0.22
N LEU A 146 -7.77 -2.59 1.07
CA LEU A 146 -6.42 -2.46 1.61
C LEU A 146 -5.48 -3.53 1.03
N ALA A 147 -5.97 -4.76 0.86
CA ALA A 147 -5.19 -5.83 0.25
C ALA A 147 -4.83 -5.53 -1.20
N ALA A 148 -5.74 -4.98 -2.01
CA ALA A 148 -5.39 -4.55 -3.36
C ALA A 148 -4.36 -3.43 -3.37
N ILE A 149 -4.56 -2.38 -2.56
CA ILE A 149 -3.61 -1.26 -2.45
C ILE A 149 -2.20 -1.76 -2.07
N PHE A 150 -2.12 -2.64 -1.08
CA PHE A 150 -0.84 -3.19 -0.64
C PHE A 150 -0.24 -4.16 -1.65
N SER A 151 -1.05 -4.96 -2.33
CA SER A 151 -0.58 -5.87 -3.37
C SER A 151 0.02 -5.10 -4.54
N ILE A 152 -0.61 -4.00 -4.97
CA ILE A 152 -0.10 -3.13 -6.03
C ILE A 152 1.24 -2.50 -5.64
N ASP A 153 1.37 -1.97 -4.43
CA ASP A 153 2.63 -1.38 -3.95
C ASP A 153 3.75 -2.43 -3.76
N LEU A 154 3.41 -3.65 -3.32
CA LEU A 154 4.38 -4.76 -3.22
C LEU A 154 4.81 -5.26 -4.60
N LEU A 155 3.87 -5.42 -5.53
CA LEU A 155 4.16 -5.77 -6.93
C LEU A 155 5.11 -4.76 -7.57
N GLY A 156 4.86 -3.47 -7.36
CA GLY A 156 5.74 -2.40 -7.81
C GLY A 156 7.16 -2.58 -7.28
N LYS A 157 7.32 -2.91 -5.99
CA LYS A 157 8.65 -3.13 -5.39
C LYS A 157 9.33 -4.38 -5.94
N MET A 158 8.61 -5.47 -6.13
CA MET A 158 9.17 -6.72 -6.63
C MET A 158 9.72 -6.57 -8.06
N ARG A 159 9.06 -5.77 -8.91
CA ARG A 159 9.54 -5.46 -10.27
C ARG A 159 10.87 -4.70 -10.30
N TYR A 160 11.23 -3.98 -9.23
CA TYR A 160 12.48 -3.22 -9.13
C TYR A 160 13.59 -3.95 -8.36
N ILE A 161 13.39 -5.24 -8.02
CA ILE A 161 14.43 -6.02 -7.37
C ILE A 161 15.47 -6.44 -8.42
N ASP A 162 16.44 -5.56 -8.65
CA ASP A 162 17.64 -5.87 -9.44
C ASP A 162 18.54 -6.88 -8.71
N LYS A 163 19.51 -7.46 -9.44
CA LYS A 163 20.39 -8.55 -8.99
C LYS A 163 20.99 -8.34 -7.59
N ASP A 164 21.24 -7.09 -7.19
CA ASP A 164 21.96 -6.78 -5.94
C ASP A 164 21.08 -6.25 -4.80
N SER A 165 19.76 -6.13 -5.01
CA SER A 165 18.85 -5.65 -3.97
C SER A 165 18.19 -6.80 -3.20
N THR A 166 18.32 -6.79 -1.88
CA THR A 166 17.68 -7.80 -1.01
C THR A 166 16.24 -7.40 -0.68
N PHE A 167 15.30 -8.34 -0.83
CA PHE A 167 13.93 -8.13 -0.38
C PHE A 167 13.83 -8.34 1.13
N ASN A 168 14.23 -7.33 1.90
CA ASN A 168 14.11 -7.39 3.35
C ASN A 168 12.66 -7.16 3.76
N ILE A 169 12.07 -8.07 4.54
CA ILE A 169 10.76 -7.88 5.14
C ILE A 169 10.95 -6.96 6.35
N THR A 170 10.35 -5.78 6.26
CA THR A 170 10.27 -4.85 7.40
C THR A 170 8.93 -5.08 8.11
N PRO A 171 8.76 -4.66 9.38
CA PRO A 171 7.49 -4.81 10.09
C PRO A 171 6.29 -4.22 9.32
N LYS A 172 6.52 -3.15 8.55
CA LYS A 172 5.48 -2.57 7.67
C LYS A 172 5.15 -3.46 6.48
N LYS A 173 6.13 -4.13 5.87
CA LYS A 173 5.90 -5.09 4.78
C LYS A 173 5.21 -6.35 5.31
N GLU A 174 5.62 -6.83 6.47
CA GLU A 174 5.00 -7.93 7.19
C GLU A 174 3.50 -7.64 7.46
N GLN A 175 3.18 -6.50 8.08
CA GLN A 175 1.78 -6.10 8.32
C GLN A 175 0.94 -6.10 7.02
N ARG A 176 1.51 -5.63 5.92
CA ARG A 176 0.83 -5.62 4.62
C ARG A 176 0.61 -7.03 4.08
N LEU A 177 1.62 -7.90 4.19
CA LEU A 177 1.51 -9.31 3.80
C LEU A 177 0.45 -10.02 4.65
N TYR A 178 0.36 -9.76 5.95
CA TYR A 178 -0.72 -10.28 6.78
C TYR A 178 -2.10 -9.81 6.35
N ILE A 179 -2.27 -8.54 5.98
CA ILE A 179 -3.56 -8.03 5.48
C ILE A 179 -3.95 -8.74 4.17
N ILE A 180 -2.99 -8.95 3.27
CA ILE A 180 -3.22 -9.70 2.03
C ILE A 180 -3.53 -11.17 2.34
N TYR A 181 -2.78 -11.81 3.23
CA TYR A 181 -3.00 -13.19 3.67
C TYR A 181 -4.38 -13.39 4.31
N LEU A 182 -4.78 -12.49 5.22
CA LEU A 182 -6.11 -12.48 5.83
C LEU A 182 -7.21 -12.32 4.77
N THR A 183 -6.96 -11.56 3.71
CA THR A 183 -7.90 -11.44 2.58
C THR A 183 -8.04 -12.76 1.84
N LEU A 184 -6.94 -13.48 1.60
CA LEU A 184 -6.98 -14.82 1.01
C LEU A 184 -7.68 -15.84 1.94
N ILE A 185 -7.55 -15.72 3.26
CA ILE A 185 -8.33 -16.54 4.20
C ILE A 185 -9.82 -16.23 4.10
N ALA A 186 -10.17 -14.95 4.04
CA ALA A 186 -11.56 -14.50 3.97
C ALA A 186 -12.21 -14.72 2.59
N ASP A 187 -11.50 -15.28 1.62
CA ASP A 187 -11.95 -15.49 0.24
C ASP A 187 -13.26 -16.26 0.14
N ASP A 188 -13.37 -17.35 0.91
CA ASP A 188 -14.59 -18.17 0.98
C ASP A 188 -15.79 -17.42 1.59
N VAL A 189 -15.53 -16.34 2.34
CA VAL A 189 -16.55 -15.56 3.05
C VAL A 189 -17.06 -14.39 2.20
N PHE A 190 -16.25 -13.85 1.28
CA PHE A 190 -16.63 -12.66 0.53
C PHE A 190 -17.18 -12.95 -0.86
N ASN A 191 -18.20 -12.18 -1.24
CA ASN A 191 -18.81 -12.32 -2.55
C ASN A 191 -17.88 -11.75 -3.64
N HIS A 192 -17.16 -12.64 -4.34
CA HIS A 192 -16.28 -12.27 -5.46
C HIS A 192 -16.94 -11.39 -6.52
N LYS A 193 -18.27 -11.49 -6.70
CA LYS A 193 -19.00 -10.64 -7.65
C LYS A 193 -18.90 -9.16 -7.31
N LYS A 194 -18.64 -8.80 -6.04
CA LYS A 194 -18.46 -7.41 -5.59
C LYS A 194 -17.04 -6.87 -5.84
N SER A 195 -16.07 -7.74 -6.11
CA SER A 195 -14.67 -7.33 -6.30
C SER A 195 -13.95 -8.18 -7.36
N PRO A 196 -14.47 -8.22 -8.61
CA PRO A 196 -13.88 -9.02 -9.69
C PRO A 196 -12.46 -8.57 -10.09
N TRP A 197 -12.07 -7.35 -9.70
CA TRP A 197 -10.73 -6.78 -9.91
C TRP A 197 -9.67 -7.35 -8.97
N LEU A 198 -10.04 -7.95 -7.83
CA LEU A 198 -9.07 -8.40 -6.83
C LEU A 198 -8.26 -9.63 -7.26
N PRO A 199 -8.87 -10.71 -7.80
CA PRO A 199 -8.11 -11.91 -8.17
C PRO A 199 -6.97 -11.63 -9.16
N PRO A 200 -7.16 -10.84 -10.25
CA PRO A 200 -6.05 -10.48 -11.14
C PRO A 200 -4.88 -9.77 -10.43
N ILE A 201 -5.16 -8.91 -9.44
CA ILE A 201 -4.13 -8.23 -8.64
C ILE A 201 -3.33 -9.24 -7.83
N LEU A 202 -4.02 -10.15 -7.14
CA LEU A 202 -3.39 -11.16 -6.29
C LEU A 202 -2.60 -12.18 -7.12
N ILE A 203 -3.09 -12.55 -8.31
CA ILE A 203 -2.34 -13.39 -9.27
C ILE A 203 -1.05 -12.68 -9.69
N ASN A 204 -1.11 -11.39 -10.07
CA ASN A 204 0.09 -10.65 -10.46
C ASN A 204 1.12 -10.57 -9.32
N LEU A 205 0.67 -10.35 -8.07
CA LEU A 205 1.55 -10.38 -6.91
C LEU A 205 2.15 -11.78 -6.68
N HIS A 206 1.33 -12.83 -6.80
CA HIS A 206 1.79 -14.22 -6.69
C HIS A 206 2.88 -14.53 -7.73
N THR A 207 2.66 -14.19 -9.00
CA THR A 207 3.65 -14.37 -10.07
C THR A 207 4.94 -13.63 -9.77
N ALA A 208 4.87 -12.35 -9.38
CA ALA A 208 6.06 -11.58 -9.04
C ALA A 208 6.83 -12.16 -7.84
N LEU A 209 6.12 -12.70 -6.85
CA LEU A 209 6.73 -13.37 -5.72
C LEU A 209 7.34 -14.72 -6.12
N GLN A 210 6.69 -15.47 -7.00
CA GLN A 210 7.22 -16.71 -7.54
C GLN A 210 8.54 -16.45 -8.27
N ASP A 211 8.58 -15.45 -9.15
CA ASP A 211 9.79 -15.04 -9.87
C ASP A 211 10.91 -14.64 -8.88
N PHE A 212 10.54 -13.92 -7.82
CA PHE A 212 11.47 -13.55 -6.76
C PHE A 212 12.06 -14.78 -6.04
N ILE A 213 11.21 -15.72 -5.61
CA ILE A 213 11.62 -16.95 -4.92
C ILE A 213 12.51 -17.83 -5.81
N GLN A 214 12.24 -17.87 -7.13
CA GLN A 214 13.05 -18.63 -8.07
C GLN A 214 14.42 -17.98 -8.32
N LYS A 215 14.48 -16.65 -8.31
CA LYS A 215 15.72 -15.90 -8.57
C LYS A 215 16.62 -15.77 -7.33
N TYR A 216 16.02 -15.70 -6.14
CA TYR A 216 16.75 -15.47 -4.89
C TYR A 216 16.51 -16.60 -3.89
N PRO A 217 17.57 -17.27 -3.42
CA PRO A 217 17.42 -18.33 -2.43
C PRO A 217 16.81 -17.77 -1.14
N ILE A 218 15.60 -18.21 -0.78
CA ILE A 218 14.93 -17.72 0.43
C ILE A 218 15.64 -18.17 1.71
N ASN A 219 16.47 -19.22 1.65
CA ASN A 219 17.24 -19.74 2.78
C ASN A 219 18.24 -18.71 3.36
N HIS A 220 18.57 -17.65 2.63
CA HIS A 220 19.38 -16.53 3.13
C HIS A 220 18.59 -15.51 3.94
N MET A 221 17.26 -15.61 3.96
CA MET A 221 16.41 -14.73 4.77
C MET A 221 16.29 -15.25 6.21
N LYS A 222 15.85 -14.38 7.12
CA LYS A 222 15.47 -14.81 8.47
C LYS A 222 14.31 -15.80 8.41
N ILE A 223 14.28 -16.76 9.33
CA ILE A 223 13.22 -17.79 9.38
C ILE A 223 11.82 -17.18 9.40
N GLN A 224 11.62 -16.09 10.15
CA GLN A 224 10.32 -15.40 10.22
C GLN A 224 9.92 -14.84 8.86
N ASP A 225 10.88 -14.26 8.13
CA ASP A 225 10.62 -13.67 6.82
C ASP A 225 10.27 -14.75 5.78
N GLN A 226 11.02 -15.86 5.81
CA GLN A 226 10.73 -17.04 4.99
C GLN A 226 9.30 -17.54 5.26
N PHE A 227 8.95 -17.69 6.53
CA PHE A 227 7.63 -18.18 6.94
C PHE A 227 6.50 -17.31 6.40
N ILE A 228 6.57 -15.98 6.55
CA ILE A 228 5.53 -15.06 6.07
C ILE A 228 5.36 -15.15 4.54
N ILE A 229 6.47 -15.21 3.80
CA ILE A 229 6.46 -15.36 2.33
C ILE A 229 5.79 -16.69 1.94
N LEU A 230 6.21 -17.78 2.59
CA LEU A 230 5.74 -19.13 2.30
C LEU A 230 4.27 -19.31 2.66
N GLN A 231 3.80 -18.77 3.79
CA GLN A 231 2.39 -18.74 4.17
C GLN A 231 1.52 -18.06 3.11
N TYR A 232 1.91 -16.84 2.71
CA TYR A 232 1.21 -16.13 1.63
C TYR A 232 1.23 -16.94 0.34
N TYR A 233 2.37 -17.53 -0.02
CA TYR A 233 2.53 -18.27 -1.28
C TYR A 233 1.64 -19.52 -1.32
N ILE A 234 1.63 -20.36 -0.27
CA ILE A 234 0.73 -21.52 -0.19
C ILE A 234 -0.73 -21.08 -0.28
N LYS A 235 -1.09 -20.07 0.54
CA LYS A 235 -2.48 -19.66 0.64
C LYS A 235 -2.98 -19.04 -0.67
N SER A 236 -2.14 -18.28 -1.37
CA SER A 236 -2.47 -17.75 -2.70
C SER A 236 -2.61 -18.85 -3.74
N CYS A 237 -1.76 -19.89 -3.74
CA CYS A 237 -1.94 -21.06 -4.61
C CYS A 237 -3.31 -21.71 -4.43
N ASN A 238 -3.69 -22.02 -3.19
CA ASN A 238 -4.95 -22.69 -2.90
C ASN A 238 -6.16 -21.82 -3.28
N THR A 239 -6.16 -20.58 -2.80
CA THR A 239 -7.28 -19.63 -2.94
C THR A 239 -7.51 -19.26 -4.42
N LEU A 240 -6.42 -18.97 -5.15
CA LEU A 240 -6.49 -18.54 -6.55
C LEU A 240 -6.44 -19.71 -7.53
N LYS A 241 -6.45 -20.97 -7.04
CA LYS A 241 -6.34 -22.20 -7.83
C LYS A 241 -5.11 -22.23 -8.76
N LEU A 242 -4.01 -21.67 -8.29
CA LEU A 242 -2.74 -21.65 -9.02
C LEU A 242 -1.97 -22.94 -8.75
N LYS A 243 -1.31 -23.46 -9.78
CA LYS A 243 -0.43 -24.62 -9.63
C LYS A 243 0.87 -24.17 -8.99
N MET A 244 1.27 -24.86 -7.92
CA MET A 244 2.58 -24.67 -7.32
C MET A 244 3.67 -25.15 -8.29
N SER A 245 4.70 -24.33 -8.53
CA SER A 245 5.86 -24.76 -9.31
C SER A 245 6.67 -25.83 -8.60
N LEU A 246 7.33 -26.72 -9.35
CA LEU A 246 8.21 -27.76 -8.80
C LEU A 246 9.31 -27.17 -7.91
N ASN A 247 9.95 -26.08 -8.35
CA ASN A 247 10.93 -25.36 -7.54
C ASN A 247 10.31 -24.82 -6.25
N GLY A 248 9.07 -24.34 -6.30
CA GLY A 248 8.33 -23.95 -5.10
C GLY A 248 8.22 -25.11 -4.12
N LEU A 249 7.80 -26.29 -4.58
CA LEU A 249 7.69 -27.49 -3.74
C LEU A 249 9.02 -27.88 -3.07
N GLU A 250 10.13 -27.84 -3.81
CA GLU A 250 11.46 -28.12 -3.25
C GLU A 250 11.86 -27.11 -2.17
N ILE A 251 11.54 -25.83 -2.38
CA ILE A 251 11.77 -24.79 -1.38
C ILE A 251 10.95 -25.04 -0.11
N PHE A 252 9.69 -25.47 -0.24
CA PHE A 252 8.87 -25.87 0.90
C PHE A 252 9.46 -27.08 1.63
N ARG A 253 9.87 -28.13 0.90
CA ARG A 253 10.50 -29.31 1.48
C ARG A 253 11.75 -28.95 2.26
N GLY A 254 12.61 -28.11 1.70
CA GLY A 254 13.80 -27.60 2.37
C GLY A 254 13.48 -26.81 3.64
N PHE A 255 12.48 -25.92 3.57
CA PHE A 255 12.03 -25.15 4.74
C PHE A 255 11.50 -26.07 5.86
N PHE A 256 10.60 -27.01 5.53
CA PHE A 256 10.03 -27.93 6.52
C PHE A 256 11.09 -28.84 7.13
N ALA A 257 11.99 -29.40 6.32
CA ALA A 257 13.10 -30.20 6.82
C ALA A 257 13.97 -29.41 7.81
N MET A 258 14.31 -28.16 7.47
CA MET A 258 15.07 -27.28 8.35
C MET A 258 14.33 -27.00 9.67
N THR A 259 13.02 -26.75 9.63
CA THR A 259 12.23 -26.53 10.86
C THR A 259 12.10 -27.80 11.71
N SER A 260 12.00 -28.98 11.11
CA SER A 260 11.93 -30.25 11.85
C SER A 260 13.26 -30.62 12.51
N SER A 261 14.39 -30.19 11.92
CA SER A 261 15.72 -30.41 12.50
C SER A 261 16.08 -29.40 13.59
N ASN A 262 15.28 -28.35 13.82
CA ASN A 262 15.55 -27.32 14.82
C ASN A 262 14.49 -27.35 15.94
N PRO A 263 14.80 -27.94 17.12
CA PRO A 263 13.82 -28.12 18.20
C PRO A 263 13.29 -26.81 18.80
N ASP A 264 14.05 -25.70 18.67
CA ASP A 264 13.56 -24.39 19.11
C ASP A 264 12.44 -23.85 18.21
N LEU A 265 12.37 -24.33 16.96
CA LEU A 265 11.33 -23.95 16.00
C LEU A 265 10.17 -24.93 15.96
N SER A 266 10.36 -26.18 16.41
CA SER A 266 9.35 -27.25 16.32
C SER A 266 8.11 -27.01 17.16
N ASN A 267 8.19 -26.17 18.20
CA ASN A 267 7.06 -25.87 19.09
C ASN A 267 6.25 -24.63 18.68
N THR A 268 6.61 -23.98 17.58
CA THR A 268 6.02 -22.68 17.17
C THR A 268 5.02 -22.84 16.00
N PHE A 269 4.90 -24.04 15.43
CA PHE A 269 4.13 -24.31 14.21
C PHE A 269 3.10 -25.43 14.40
#